data_AF-A0AAD8N8U7-F1
#
_entry.id   AF-A0AAD8N8U7-F1
#
_cell.length_a   1.000
_cell.length_b   1.000
_cell.length_c   1.000
_cell.angle_alpha   90.00
_cell.angle_beta   90.00
_cell.angle_gamma   90.00
#
_symmetry.space_group_name_H-M   'P 1'
#
loop_
_entity.id
_entity.type
_entity.pdbx_description
1 polymer ?
#
loop_
_entity_poly.entity_id
_entity_poly.type
_entity_poly.pdbx_seq_one_letter_code
_entity_poly.pdbx_strand_id
1 'polypeptide(L)'
;MFAHQEGTKNDAKFLGMLERYKKVNPDNTVYMKALHAEISRISTGYDRVREELKIYVYTHNEGTFLVSLNLLESRTLSELWVFMCKVKRTSPLAELLHDQLRDFAMKASPQVVEVPYEVKNFKGRALQTCGVDPISLKYFPAKHLVYLENMLRTSGFATQEKTEVADLIQDYCIANIKRYHQMKNRLKKVTTQPVRPSGITSESDRILDKDLLEALEEGEMIESEI
;
A
#
# COMPACT_ATOMS: atom_id res chain seq x y z
N MET A 1 9.64 21.18 2.67
CA MET A 1 10.93 20.47 2.56
C MET A 1 11.03 19.61 3.80
N PHE A 2 10.87 18.29 3.67
CA PHE A 2 11.11 17.38 4.79
C PHE A 2 12.59 16.97 4.71
N ALA A 3 13.30 17.20 5.82
CA ALA A 3 14.69 16.77 5.99
C ALA A 3 14.82 15.26 5.79
N HIS A 4 15.96 14.85 5.24
CA HIS A 4 16.34 13.47 4.99
C HIS A 4 16.19 12.65 6.28
N GLN A 5 15.32 11.64 6.29
CA GLN A 5 15.27 10.66 7.36
C GLN A 5 16.14 9.48 6.90
N GLU A 6 17.34 9.32 7.47
CA GLU A 6 18.17 8.15 7.18
C GLU A 6 17.41 6.87 7.59
N GLY A 7 17.34 5.90 6.67
CA GLY A 7 16.69 4.62 6.90
C GLY A 7 17.30 3.95 8.11
N THR A 8 16.50 3.76 9.16
CA THR A 8 17.05 3.21 10.40
C THR A 8 17.23 1.70 10.25
N LYS A 9 18.20 1.09 10.95
CA LYS A 9 18.36 -0.39 11.01
C LYS A 9 17.08 -1.14 11.41
N ASN A 10 16.06 -0.43 11.89
CA ASN A 10 14.76 -0.98 12.27
C ASN A 10 13.77 -1.07 11.11
N ASP A 11 14.01 -0.41 9.97
CA ASP A 11 13.16 -0.51 8.77
C ASP A 11 13.13 -1.95 8.26
N ALA A 12 14.30 -2.57 8.10
CA ALA A 12 14.41 -3.98 7.69
C ALA A 12 13.75 -4.93 8.67
N LYS A 13 13.87 -4.67 9.98
CA LYS A 13 13.22 -5.50 11.02
C LYS A 13 11.70 -5.39 10.96
N PHE A 14 11.18 -4.17 10.78
CA PHE A 14 9.75 -3.93 10.65
C PHE A 14 9.21 -4.56 9.35
N LEU A 15 9.91 -4.46 8.23
CA LEU A 15 9.56 -5.16 6.99
C LEU A 15 9.53 -6.68 7.18
N GLY A 16 10.55 -7.23 7.84
CA GLY A 16 10.60 -8.65 8.16
C GLY A 16 9.43 -9.09 9.04
N MET A 17 8.94 -8.25 9.95
CA MET A 17 7.71 -8.51 10.70
C MET A 17 6.49 -8.57 9.76
N LEU A 18 6.29 -7.56 8.91
CA LEU A 18 5.16 -7.53 7.97
C LEU A 18 5.14 -8.77 7.08
N GLU A 19 6.31 -9.19 6.58
CA GLU A 19 6.47 -10.39 5.76
C GLU A 19 6.12 -11.67 6.53
N ARG A 20 6.58 -11.81 7.78
CA ARG A 20 6.19 -12.96 8.61
C ARG A 20 4.68 -13.00 8.82
N TYR A 21 4.06 -11.87 9.12
CA TYR A 21 2.61 -11.80 9.32
C TYR A 21 1.84 -12.16 8.06
N LYS A 22 2.28 -11.66 6.89
CA LYS A 22 1.69 -11.98 5.60
C LYS A 22 1.88 -13.45 5.22
N LYS A 23 3.04 -14.04 5.53
CA LYS A 23 3.31 -15.46 5.28
C LYS A 23 2.45 -16.38 6.14
N VAL A 24 2.23 -16.02 7.41
CA VAL A 24 1.35 -16.76 8.32
C VAL A 24 -0.12 -16.57 7.96
N ASN A 25 -0.49 -15.41 7.43
CA ASN A 25 -1.86 -15.05 7.06
C ASN A 25 -1.93 -14.72 5.56
N PRO A 26 -1.98 -15.72 4.67
CA PRO A 26 -2.00 -15.47 3.22
C PRO A 26 -3.27 -14.75 2.75
N ASP A 27 -4.38 -14.93 3.46
CA ASP A 27 -5.60 -14.16 3.24
C ASP A 27 -5.41 -12.70 3.67
N ASN A 28 -5.60 -11.75 2.74
CA ASN A 28 -5.37 -10.33 3.01
C ASN A 28 -6.28 -9.77 4.11
N THR A 29 -7.52 -10.27 4.26
CA THR A 29 -8.43 -9.83 5.31
C THR A 29 -7.95 -10.31 6.69
N VAL A 30 -7.51 -11.55 6.79
CA VAL A 30 -6.91 -12.12 8.01
C VAL A 30 -5.60 -11.39 8.33
N TYR A 31 -4.74 -11.16 7.35
CA TYR A 31 -3.50 -10.40 7.50
C TYR A 31 -3.77 -8.99 8.03
N MET A 32 -4.69 -8.24 7.44
CA MET A 32 -5.01 -6.87 7.89
C MET A 32 -5.57 -6.86 9.32
N LYS A 33 -6.39 -7.85 9.70
CA LYS A 33 -6.89 -7.99 11.08
C LYS A 33 -5.76 -8.29 12.06
N ALA A 34 -4.87 -9.21 11.72
CA ALA A 34 -3.70 -9.54 12.53
C ALA A 34 -2.76 -8.34 12.69
N LEU A 35 -2.46 -7.64 11.59
CA LEU A 35 -1.63 -6.44 11.60
C LEU A 35 -2.25 -5.31 12.44
N HIS A 36 -3.55 -5.08 12.29
CA HIS A 36 -4.26 -4.10 13.10
C HIS A 36 -4.30 -4.48 14.58
N ALA A 37 -4.38 -5.78 14.91
CA ALA A 37 -4.30 -6.24 16.29
C ALA A 37 -2.89 -6.08 16.87
N GLU A 38 -1.84 -6.34 16.08
CA GLU A 38 -0.46 -6.28 16.53
C GLU A 38 0.04 -4.85 16.72
N ILE A 39 -0.31 -3.93 15.81
CA ILE A 39 0.10 -2.53 15.94
C ILE A 39 -0.79 -1.86 16.99
N SER A 40 -0.20 -1.52 18.13
CA SER A 40 -0.90 -0.86 19.23
C SER A 40 -1.18 0.62 18.91
N ARG A 41 -0.17 1.35 18.42
CA ARG A 41 -0.25 2.76 18.02
C ARG A 41 0.96 3.17 17.19
N ILE A 42 0.80 4.24 16.43
CA ILE A 42 1.88 4.96 15.76
C ILE A 42 1.98 6.37 16.38
N SER A 43 3.18 6.78 16.74
CA SER A 43 3.46 8.13 17.22
C SER A 43 4.59 8.78 16.45
N THR A 44 4.64 10.11 16.54
CA THR A 44 5.69 10.92 15.92
C THR A 44 6.45 11.68 17.00
N GLY A 45 7.76 11.74 16.86
CA GLY A 45 8.63 12.66 17.57
C GLY A 45 9.44 13.51 16.58
N TYR A 46 9.99 14.61 17.06
CA TYR A 46 10.93 15.41 16.30
C TYR A 46 12.22 15.54 17.11
N ASP A 47 13.33 15.10 16.52
CA ASP A 47 14.64 15.29 17.11
C ASP A 47 15.14 16.70 16.76
N ARG A 48 15.22 17.58 17.77
CA ARG A 48 15.66 18.96 17.56
C ARG A 48 17.15 19.09 17.27
N VAL A 49 17.97 18.11 17.66
CA VAL A 49 19.42 18.16 17.48
C VAL A 49 19.78 17.72 16.07
N ARG A 50 19.07 16.72 15.55
CA ARG A 50 19.27 16.18 14.20
C ARG A 50 18.34 16.77 13.14
N GLU A 51 17.36 17.56 13.55
CA GLU A 51 16.29 18.09 12.69
C GLU A 51 15.50 16.99 11.93
N GLU A 52 15.36 15.83 12.56
CA GLU A 52 14.77 14.65 11.95
C GLU A 52 13.40 14.30 12.54
N LEU A 53 12.47 13.94 11.65
CA LEU A 53 11.22 13.30 12.03
C LEU A 53 11.50 11.85 12.48
N LYS A 54 10.95 11.46 13.61
CA LYS A 54 11.01 10.09 14.14
C LYS A 54 9.61 9.50 14.19
N ILE A 55 9.38 8.41 13.46
CA ILE A 55 8.10 7.70 13.46
C ILE A 55 8.26 6.43 14.28
N TYR A 56 7.52 6.31 15.37
CA TYR A 56 7.54 5.14 16.25
C TYR A 56 6.31 4.28 16.02
N VAL A 57 6.52 3.02 15.68
CA VAL A 57 5.48 1.99 15.60
C VAL A 57 5.58 1.12 16.84
N TYR A 58 4.59 1.20 17.70
CA TYR A 58 4.50 0.38 18.90
C TYR A 58 3.69 -0.86 18.58
N THR A 59 4.28 -2.02 18.81
CA THR A 59 3.62 -3.32 18.64
C THR A 59 3.33 -3.95 20.00
N HIS A 60 2.44 -4.92 20.04
CA HIS A 60 2.09 -5.62 21.28
C HIS A 60 3.15 -6.67 21.66
N ASN A 61 3.67 -7.40 20.68
CA ASN A 61 4.53 -8.56 20.89
C ASN A 61 5.97 -8.37 20.38
N GLU A 62 6.20 -7.47 19.42
CA GLU A 62 7.52 -7.28 18.80
C GLU A 62 8.28 -6.01 19.27
N GLY A 63 7.76 -5.34 20.31
CA GLY A 63 8.38 -4.14 20.87
C GLY A 63 8.09 -2.88 20.06
N THR A 64 9.07 -1.99 19.94
CA THR A 64 8.91 -0.68 19.27
C THR A 64 9.90 -0.55 18.12
N PHE A 65 9.39 -0.17 16.95
CA PHE A 65 10.19 0.15 15.78
C PHE A 65 10.25 1.66 15.58
N LEU A 66 11.44 2.17 15.32
CA LEU A 66 11.61 3.49 14.71
C LEU A 66 11.64 3.26 13.21
N VAL A 67 10.74 3.86 12.42
CA VAL A 67 10.64 3.60 10.98
C VAL A 67 10.81 4.88 10.16
N SER A 68 11.33 4.74 8.95
CA SER A 68 11.37 5.84 7.99
C SER A 68 10.00 6.10 7.35
N LEU A 69 9.78 7.35 6.94
CA LEU A 69 8.60 7.72 6.17
C LEU A 69 8.59 7.05 4.78
N ASN A 70 9.77 6.88 4.18
CA ASN A 70 9.95 6.23 2.88
C ASN A 70 9.49 4.77 2.92
N LEU A 71 9.73 4.06 4.03
CA LEU A 71 9.22 2.71 4.22
C LEU A 71 7.70 2.66 4.09
N LEU A 72 7.00 3.65 4.65
CA LEU A 72 5.53 3.72 4.63
C LEU A 72 4.99 4.06 3.24
N GLU A 73 5.70 4.86 2.44
CA GLU A 73 5.29 5.23 1.07
C GLU A 73 5.15 4.01 0.15
N SER A 74 6.02 3.00 0.30
CA SER A 74 6.02 1.78 -0.51
C SER A 74 4.93 0.76 -0.16
N ARG A 75 4.08 1.05 0.83
CA ARG A 75 3.14 0.06 1.41
C ARG A 75 1.85 -0.06 0.63
N THR A 76 1.18 -1.19 0.80
CA THR A 76 -0.10 -1.44 0.14
C THR A 76 -1.19 -0.51 0.71
N LEU A 77 -2.24 -0.29 -0.09
CA LEU A 77 -3.35 0.58 0.29
C LEU A 77 -4.05 0.12 1.58
N SER A 78 -4.17 -1.20 1.80
CA SER A 78 -4.74 -1.74 3.04
C SER A 78 -3.80 -1.55 4.25
N GLU A 79 -2.49 -1.73 4.08
CA GLU A 79 -1.52 -1.49 5.16
C GLU A 79 -1.47 -0.01 5.54
N LEU A 80 -1.44 0.89 4.54
CA LEU A 80 -1.52 2.34 4.74
C LEU A 80 -2.76 2.72 5.53
N TRP A 81 -3.91 2.11 5.25
CA TRP A 81 -5.12 2.32 6.02
C TRP A 81 -4.97 1.88 7.48
N VAL A 82 -4.41 0.69 7.73
CA VAL A 82 -4.12 0.22 9.10
C VAL A 82 -3.21 1.21 9.82
N PHE A 83 -2.14 1.68 9.18
CA PHE A 83 -1.24 2.66 9.78
C PHE A 83 -1.96 3.97 10.11
N MET A 84 -2.75 4.51 9.18
CA MET A 84 -3.55 5.72 9.41
C MET A 84 -4.47 5.59 10.62
N CYS A 85 -5.17 4.45 10.76
CA CYS A 85 -6.05 4.18 11.90
C CYS A 85 -5.29 4.12 13.25
N LYS A 86 -3.99 3.82 13.22
CA LYS A 86 -3.15 3.69 14.42
C LYS A 86 -2.39 4.96 14.78
N VAL A 87 -2.36 5.96 13.91
CA VAL A 87 -1.77 7.27 14.23
C VAL A 87 -2.68 8.00 15.23
N LYS A 88 -2.16 8.28 16.44
CA LYS A 88 -2.86 9.10 17.43
C LYS A 88 -2.80 10.58 17.03
N ARG A 89 -3.94 11.14 16.63
CA ARG A 89 -4.08 12.56 16.21
C ARG A 89 -4.11 13.53 17.40
N THR A 90 -3.13 13.42 18.29
CA THR A 90 -3.04 14.22 19.52
C THR A 90 -2.06 15.38 19.42
N SER A 91 -1.25 15.44 18.36
CA SER A 91 -0.28 16.51 18.12
C SER A 91 -0.31 16.97 16.66
N PRO A 92 0.06 18.23 16.37
CA PRO A 92 0.13 18.72 14.99
C PRO A 92 1.04 17.88 14.10
N LEU A 93 2.15 17.38 14.65
CA LEU A 93 3.07 16.51 13.93
C LEU A 93 2.43 15.16 13.55
N ALA A 94 1.60 14.60 14.43
CA ALA A 94 0.86 13.38 14.14
C ALA A 94 -0.26 13.63 13.11
N GLU A 95 -0.86 14.82 13.08
CA GLU A 95 -1.78 15.21 12.01
C GLU A 95 -1.09 15.30 10.66
N LEU A 96 0.12 15.89 10.61
CA LEU A 96 0.93 15.94 9.40
C LEU A 96 1.29 14.53 8.89
N LEU A 97 1.71 13.62 9.79
CA LEU A 97 1.95 12.23 9.41
C LEU A 97 0.70 11.57 8.85
N HIS A 98 -0.45 11.74 9.51
CA HIS A 98 -1.72 11.19 9.04
C HIS A 98 -2.09 11.72 7.64
N ASP A 99 -1.92 13.02 7.41
CA ASP A 99 -2.16 13.63 6.11
C ASP A 99 -1.20 13.12 5.04
N GLN A 100 0.07 12.89 5.38
CA GLN A 100 1.05 12.35 4.46
C GLN A 100 0.79 10.88 4.11
N LEU A 101 0.40 10.06 5.09
CA LEU A 101 -0.06 8.68 4.84
C LEU A 101 -1.32 8.65 3.96
N ARG A 102 -2.24 9.61 4.15
CA ARG A 102 -3.40 9.77 3.27
C ARG A 102 -2.97 10.11 1.85
N ASP A 103 -2.01 11.00 1.67
CA ASP A 103 -1.52 11.38 0.36
C ASP A 103 -0.82 10.21 -0.36
N PHE A 104 -0.09 9.36 0.39
CA PHE A 104 0.41 8.09 -0.13
C PHE A 104 -0.73 7.16 -0.54
N ALA A 105 -1.77 7.00 0.30
CA ALA A 105 -2.91 6.14 0.00
C ALA A 105 -3.73 6.61 -1.21
N MET A 106 -3.82 7.93 -1.44
CA MET A 106 -4.47 8.52 -2.62
C MET A 106 -3.66 8.30 -3.91
N LYS A 107 -2.33 8.18 -3.81
CA LYS A 107 -1.44 7.87 -4.94
C LYS A 107 -1.30 6.36 -5.18
N ALA A 108 -1.55 5.54 -4.15
CA ALA A 108 -1.45 4.10 -4.24
C ALA A 108 -2.43 3.53 -5.27
N SER A 109 -1.99 2.49 -5.99
CA SER A 109 -2.84 1.82 -6.97
C SER A 109 -3.99 1.09 -6.28
N PRO A 110 -5.18 0.97 -6.92
CA PRO A 110 -6.29 0.20 -6.37
C PRO A 110 -5.84 -1.24 -6.11
N GLN A 111 -6.22 -1.76 -4.94
CA GLN A 111 -5.88 -3.11 -4.51
C GLN A 111 -7.06 -4.04 -4.79
N VAL A 112 -6.78 -5.16 -5.46
CA VAL A 112 -7.72 -6.26 -5.62
C VAL A 112 -7.43 -7.28 -4.52
N VAL A 113 -8.47 -7.80 -3.88
CA VAL A 113 -8.40 -8.89 -2.90
C VAL A 113 -9.19 -10.05 -3.50
N GLU A 114 -8.59 -11.24 -3.60
CA GLU A 114 -9.14 -12.33 -4.42
C GLU A 114 -10.38 -13.03 -3.83
N VAL A 115 -10.59 -13.01 -2.49
CA VAL A 115 -11.62 -13.85 -1.85
C VAL A 115 -12.43 -13.10 -0.79
N PRO A 116 -13.73 -12.82 -1.03
CA PRO A 116 -14.34 -12.65 -2.37
C PRO A 116 -13.64 -11.52 -3.14
N TYR A 117 -13.77 -11.48 -4.47
CA TYR A 117 -13.16 -10.41 -5.27
C TYR A 117 -13.65 -9.03 -4.78
N GLU A 118 -12.77 -8.31 -4.09
CA GLU A 118 -13.03 -6.98 -3.55
C GLU A 118 -12.02 -5.98 -4.12
N VAL A 119 -12.51 -4.86 -4.63
CA VAL A 119 -11.67 -3.74 -5.04
C VAL A 119 -11.66 -2.70 -3.95
N LYS A 120 -10.47 -2.44 -3.41
CA LYS A 120 -10.21 -1.41 -2.41
C LYS A 120 -9.56 -0.21 -3.09
N ASN A 121 -10.20 0.95 -2.95
CA ASN A 121 -9.67 2.23 -3.46
C ASN A 121 -9.90 3.34 -2.45
N PHE A 122 -9.05 4.37 -2.49
CA PHE A 122 -9.28 5.60 -1.74
C PHE A 122 -10.06 6.58 -2.62
N LYS A 123 -11.21 7.02 -2.14
CA LYS A 123 -11.99 8.09 -2.78
C LYS A 123 -12.22 9.22 -1.78
N GLY A 124 -11.47 10.31 -1.95
CA GLY A 124 -11.53 11.45 -1.05
C GLY A 124 -10.88 11.14 0.29
N ARG A 125 -11.69 10.96 1.35
CA ARG A 125 -11.21 10.73 2.73
C ARG A 125 -11.46 9.32 3.26
N ALA A 126 -12.06 8.44 2.47
CA ALA A 126 -12.45 7.10 2.93
C ALA A 126 -11.90 6.01 2.02
N LEU A 127 -11.49 4.92 2.66
CA LEU A 127 -11.29 3.63 2.01
C LEU A 127 -12.66 3.09 1.57
N GLN A 128 -12.85 2.95 0.26
CA GLN A 128 -14.02 2.31 -0.32
C GLN A 128 -13.68 0.87 -0.69
N THR A 129 -14.56 -0.05 -0.32
CA THR A 129 -14.45 -1.47 -0.66
C THR A 129 -15.64 -1.83 -1.53
N CYS A 130 -15.38 -2.35 -2.72
CA CYS A 130 -16.40 -2.73 -3.69
C CYS A 130 -16.33 -4.24 -3.93
N GLY A 131 -17.35 -4.99 -3.51
CA GLY A 131 -17.50 -6.39 -3.89
C GLY A 131 -17.82 -6.51 -5.38
N VAL A 132 -17.12 -7.42 -6.06
CA VAL A 132 -17.20 -7.63 -7.53
C VAL A 132 -18.32 -8.61 -7.89
N ASP A 133 -19.05 -9.12 -6.90
CA ASP A 133 -20.21 -9.99 -7.12
C ASP A 133 -21.39 -9.23 -7.78
N PRO A 134 -22.17 -9.87 -8.68
CA PRO A 134 -23.28 -9.23 -9.39
C PRO A 134 -24.32 -8.58 -8.46
N ILE A 135 -24.49 -9.12 -7.26
CA ILE A 135 -25.38 -8.60 -6.22
C ILE A 135 -24.82 -7.31 -5.64
N SER A 136 -23.53 -7.30 -5.32
CA SER A 136 -22.82 -6.15 -4.73
C SER A 136 -22.68 -4.99 -5.71
N LEU A 137 -22.43 -5.28 -6.99
CA LEU A 137 -22.30 -4.28 -8.06
C LEU A 137 -23.58 -3.44 -8.27
N LYS A 138 -24.76 -3.99 -7.94
CA LYS A 138 -26.04 -3.28 -8.06
C LYS A 138 -26.17 -2.09 -7.10
N TYR A 139 -25.49 -2.13 -5.96
CA TYR A 139 -25.58 -1.06 -4.96
C TYR A 139 -24.74 0.17 -5.32
N PHE A 140 -23.84 0.06 -6.29
CA PHE A 140 -22.96 1.15 -6.68
C PHE A 140 -23.53 1.95 -7.87
N PRO A 141 -23.38 3.28 -7.88
CA PRO A 141 -23.85 4.09 -8.98
C PRO A 141 -23.01 3.82 -10.24
N ALA A 142 -23.64 3.82 -11.42
CA ALA A 142 -23.00 3.59 -12.72
C ALA A 142 -21.72 4.41 -12.95
N LYS A 143 -21.69 5.68 -12.51
CA LYS A 143 -20.50 6.55 -12.60
C LYS A 143 -19.31 6.01 -11.81
N HIS A 144 -19.56 5.39 -10.67
CA HIS A 144 -18.52 4.82 -9.82
C HIS A 144 -17.95 3.53 -10.41
N LEU A 145 -18.80 2.66 -10.95
CA LEU A 145 -18.36 1.44 -11.62
C LEU A 145 -17.47 1.73 -12.85
N VAL A 146 -17.89 2.68 -13.69
CA VAL A 146 -17.11 3.12 -14.86
C VAL A 146 -15.78 3.76 -14.44
N TYR A 147 -15.78 4.54 -13.36
CA TYR A 147 -14.56 5.10 -12.81
C TYR A 147 -13.62 4.01 -12.27
N LEU A 148 -14.15 3.02 -11.56
CA LEU A 148 -13.40 1.94 -10.95
C LEU A 148 -12.79 1.02 -12.00
N GLU A 149 -13.54 0.67 -13.04
CA GLU A 149 -13.02 -0.04 -14.24
C GLU A 149 -11.86 0.74 -14.88
N ASN A 150 -12.05 2.03 -15.13
CA ASN A 150 -10.99 2.86 -15.70
C ASN A 150 -9.76 2.93 -14.77
N MET A 151 -9.96 3.06 -13.46
CA MET A 151 -8.84 3.08 -12.51
C MET A 151 -8.06 1.76 -12.48
N LEU A 152 -8.74 0.62 -12.51
CA LEU A 152 -8.08 -0.69 -12.54
C LEU A 152 -7.18 -0.84 -13.78
N ARG A 153 -7.61 -0.27 -14.92
CA ARG A 153 -6.87 -0.29 -16.19
C ARG A 153 -5.81 0.81 -16.35
N THR A 154 -5.77 1.81 -15.46
CA THR A 154 -4.90 2.99 -15.63
C THR A 154 -3.98 3.29 -14.45
N SER A 155 -4.31 2.82 -13.25
CA SER A 155 -3.55 3.12 -12.04
C SER A 155 -2.60 2.00 -11.63
N GLY A 156 -1.31 2.34 -11.51
CA GLY A 156 -0.23 1.44 -11.14
C GLY A 156 0.14 0.42 -12.22
N PHE A 157 0.71 -0.69 -11.80
CA PHE A 157 1.05 -1.80 -12.70
C PHE A 157 -0.18 -2.62 -13.06
N ALA A 158 -0.21 -3.08 -14.32
CA ALA A 158 -1.16 -4.08 -14.78
C ALA A 158 -0.84 -5.43 -14.12
N THR A 159 -1.82 -5.99 -13.41
CA THR A 159 -1.78 -7.35 -12.87
C THR A 159 -2.94 -8.15 -13.46
N GLN A 160 -2.79 -9.47 -13.54
CA GLN A 160 -3.81 -10.35 -14.08
C GLN A 160 -5.15 -10.21 -13.32
N GLU A 161 -5.09 -10.15 -11.99
CA GLU A 161 -6.26 -9.91 -11.14
C GLU A 161 -6.99 -8.59 -11.46
N LYS A 162 -6.24 -7.50 -11.69
CA LYS A 162 -6.83 -6.19 -12.03
C LYS A 162 -7.52 -6.24 -13.39
N THR A 163 -6.95 -6.97 -14.36
CA THR A 163 -7.57 -7.12 -15.68
C THR A 163 -8.84 -7.96 -15.62
N GLU A 164 -8.81 -9.09 -14.93
CA GLU A 164 -9.98 -9.98 -14.77
C GLU A 164 -11.13 -9.25 -14.06
N VAL A 165 -10.85 -8.53 -12.98
CA VAL A 165 -11.87 -7.75 -12.26
C VAL A 165 -12.39 -6.59 -13.10
N ALA A 166 -11.52 -5.91 -13.87
CA ALA A 166 -11.95 -4.86 -14.77
C ALA A 166 -12.88 -5.38 -15.88
N ASP A 167 -12.61 -6.59 -16.39
CA ASP A 167 -13.43 -7.26 -17.40
C ASP A 167 -14.80 -7.66 -16.82
N LEU A 168 -14.84 -8.23 -15.62
CA LEU A 168 -16.10 -8.56 -14.91
C LEU A 168 -16.99 -7.32 -14.69
N ILE A 169 -16.39 -6.20 -14.27
CA ILE A 169 -17.12 -4.94 -14.08
C ILE A 169 -17.60 -4.39 -15.42
N GLN A 170 -16.78 -4.49 -16.46
CA GLN A 170 -17.14 -4.06 -17.80
C GLN A 170 -18.33 -4.86 -18.33
N ASP A 171 -18.32 -6.19 -18.21
CA ASP A 171 -19.39 -7.07 -18.66
C ASP A 171 -20.71 -6.75 -17.94
N TYR A 172 -20.65 -6.54 -16.63
CA TYR A 172 -21.80 -6.09 -15.85
C TYR A 172 -22.32 -4.72 -16.32
N CYS A 173 -21.42 -3.77 -16.58
CA CYS A 173 -21.79 -2.44 -17.04
C CYS A 173 -22.40 -2.45 -18.44
N ILE A 174 -21.89 -3.28 -19.36
CA ILE A 174 -22.44 -3.44 -20.71
C ILE A 174 -23.86 -4.03 -20.64
N ALA A 175 -24.07 -5.05 -19.81
CA ALA A 175 -25.37 -5.70 -19.66
C ALA A 175 -26.43 -4.79 -19.02
N ASN A 176 -26.05 -3.95 -18.05
CA ASN A 176 -27.01 -3.21 -17.22
C ASN A 176 -27.09 -1.69 -17.47
N ILE A 177 -26.09 -1.08 -18.12
CA ILE A 177 -25.99 0.38 -18.26
C ILE A 177 -26.04 0.77 -19.74
N LYS A 178 -27.22 1.19 -20.21
CA LYS A 178 -27.47 1.60 -21.61
C LYS A 178 -26.53 2.69 -22.17
N ARG A 179 -25.95 3.55 -21.30
CA ARG A 179 -25.05 4.66 -21.70
C ARG A 179 -23.58 4.41 -21.35
N TYR A 180 -23.18 3.18 -21.04
CA TYR A 180 -21.82 2.82 -20.63
C TYR A 180 -20.73 3.38 -21.58
N HIS A 181 -20.85 3.12 -22.89
CA HIS A 181 -19.87 3.60 -23.87
C HIS A 181 -19.76 5.14 -23.94
N GLN A 182 -20.88 5.85 -23.79
CA GLN A 182 -20.87 7.33 -23.75
C GLN A 182 -20.17 7.85 -22.49
N MET A 183 -20.29 7.15 -21.35
CA MET A 183 -19.64 7.51 -20.11
C MET A 183 -18.13 7.20 -20.14
N LYS A 184 -17.74 6.06 -20.72
CA LYS A 184 -16.34 5.67 -20.92
C LYS A 184 -15.60 6.64 -21.85
N ASN A 185 -16.24 7.06 -22.95
CA ASN A 185 -15.65 8.01 -23.90
C ASN A 185 -15.47 9.44 -23.35
N ARG A 186 -16.15 9.78 -22.25
CA ARG A 186 -15.96 11.07 -21.54
C ARG A 186 -14.77 11.06 -20.59
N LEU A 187 -14.23 9.89 -20.27
CA LEU A 187 -13.00 9.79 -19.50
C LEU A 187 -11.81 10.16 -20.40
N LYS A 188 -10.83 10.87 -19.83
CA LYS A 188 -9.59 11.20 -20.56
C LYS A 188 -8.97 9.89 -21.06
N LYS A 189 -8.57 9.83 -22.33
CA LYS A 189 -7.72 8.75 -22.84
C LYS A 189 -6.45 8.71 -22.00
N VAL A 190 -6.25 7.61 -21.29
CA VAL A 190 -5.07 7.43 -20.44
C VAL A 190 -4.09 6.52 -21.16
N THR A 191 -2.81 6.80 -20.95
CA THR A 191 -1.67 5.97 -21.35
C THR A 191 -1.87 4.54 -20.83
N THR A 192 -1.63 3.54 -21.68
CA THR A 192 -1.65 2.13 -21.30
C THR A 192 -0.73 1.88 -20.11
N GLN A 193 -1.20 1.13 -19.11
CA GLN A 193 -0.41 0.79 -17.94
C GLN A 193 0.92 0.12 -18.35
N PRO A 194 2.03 0.40 -17.65
CA PRO A 194 3.21 -0.41 -17.77
C PRO A 194 2.87 -1.83 -17.29
N VAL A 195 3.08 -2.82 -18.17
CA VAL A 195 2.95 -4.23 -17.83
C VAL A 195 4.12 -4.59 -16.93
N ARG A 196 3.85 -5.14 -15.75
CA ARG A 196 4.91 -5.68 -14.92
C ARG A 196 5.49 -6.87 -15.68
N PRO A 197 6.81 -6.92 -15.97
CA PRO A 197 7.40 -8.09 -16.60
C PRO A 197 7.07 -9.32 -15.75
N SER A 198 6.44 -10.31 -16.35
CA SER A 198 6.17 -11.60 -15.71
C SER A 198 7.51 -12.18 -15.25
N GLY A 199 7.71 -12.25 -13.92
CA GLY A 199 8.97 -12.67 -13.31
C GLY A 199 9.68 -11.59 -12.47
N ILE A 200 9.21 -10.33 -12.45
CA ILE A 200 9.69 -9.35 -11.47
C ILE A 200 8.86 -9.49 -10.20
N THR A 201 9.45 -10.29 -9.33
CA THR A 201 9.27 -10.34 -7.88
C THR A 201 8.95 -8.93 -7.34
N SER A 202 7.97 -8.83 -6.44
CA SER A 202 7.52 -7.57 -5.83
C SER A 202 8.66 -6.77 -5.16
N GLU A 203 8.48 -5.50 -4.75
CA GLU A 203 9.57 -4.85 -3.97
C GLU A 203 9.86 -5.58 -2.64
N SER A 204 8.89 -6.35 -2.13
CA SER A 204 9.00 -7.33 -1.02
C SER A 204 9.82 -8.59 -1.34
N ASP A 205 10.43 -8.61 -2.50
CA ASP A 205 10.95 -9.77 -3.21
C ASP A 205 12.31 -9.37 -3.84
N ARG A 206 12.65 -8.07 -3.78
CA ARG A 206 14.01 -7.55 -3.65
C ARG A 206 14.55 -7.91 -2.26
N ILE A 207 14.56 -9.20 -1.93
CA ILE A 207 15.34 -9.71 -0.82
C ILE A 207 16.79 -9.54 -1.24
N LEU A 208 17.46 -8.58 -0.58
CA LEU A 208 18.76 -8.81 0.05
C LEU A 208 19.58 -9.85 -0.72
N ASP A 209 20.18 -9.40 -1.83
CA ASP A 209 21.05 -10.21 -2.66
C ASP A 209 22.12 -10.81 -1.74
N LYS A 210 21.99 -12.12 -1.47
CA LYS A 210 22.75 -12.81 -0.42
C LYS A 210 24.23 -12.73 -0.71
N ASP A 211 24.56 -12.79 -2.01
CA ASP A 211 25.90 -12.63 -2.54
C ASP A 211 26.42 -11.20 -2.34
N LEU A 212 25.53 -10.20 -2.39
CA LEU A 212 25.88 -8.78 -2.19
C LEU A 212 26.04 -8.42 -0.71
N LEU A 213 25.32 -9.10 0.19
CA LEU A 213 25.50 -8.97 1.66
C LEU A 213 26.75 -9.70 2.14
N GLU A 214 27.01 -10.90 1.61
CA GLU A 214 28.24 -11.64 1.90
C GLU A 214 29.46 -10.87 1.36
N ALA A 215 29.37 -10.26 0.17
CA ALA A 215 30.42 -9.40 -0.37
C ALA A 215 30.63 -8.09 0.44
N LEU A 216 29.58 -7.54 1.07
CA LEU A 216 29.70 -6.37 1.95
C LEU A 216 30.31 -6.73 3.32
N GLU A 217 30.00 -7.90 3.88
CA GLU A 217 30.65 -8.40 5.10
C GLU A 217 32.13 -8.72 4.88
N GLU A 218 32.52 -9.21 3.70
CA GLU A 218 33.93 -9.43 3.34
C GLU A 218 34.68 -8.11 3.06
N GLY A 219 34.00 -7.10 2.52
CA GLY A 219 34.58 -5.79 2.21
C GLY A 219 34.83 -4.89 3.43
N GLU A 220 34.02 -5.01 4.49
CA GLU A 220 34.19 -4.21 5.71
C GLU A 220 35.28 -4.73 6.66
N MET A 221 35.86 -5.90 6.39
CA MET A 221 36.96 -6.49 7.18
C MET A 221 38.37 -6.08 6.69
N ILE A 222 38.48 -5.32 5.60
CA ILE A 222 39.77 -4.91 5.01
C ILE A 222 39.85 -3.39 4.95
N GLU A 223 39.72 -2.69 6.08
CA GLU A 223 40.25 -1.32 6.22
C GLU A 223 40.39 -0.89 7.68
N SER A 224 40.90 -1.80 8.53
CA SER A 224 41.40 -1.44 9.86
C SER A 224 42.76 -2.07 10.13
N GLU A 225 43.72 -1.80 9.26
CA GLU A 225 45.15 -1.88 9.57
C GLU A 225 45.93 -1.04 8.54
N ILE A 226 46.18 0.22 8.90
CA ILE A 226 47.45 1.01 8.82
C ILE A 226 47.13 2.47 9.15
#